data_AF-A0A4Q0VSA6-F1
#
_entry.id   AF-A0A4Q0VSA6-F1
#
_cell.length_a   1.000
_cell.length_b   1.000
_cell.length_c   1.000
_cell.angle_alpha   90.00
_cell.angle_beta   90.00
_cell.angle_gamma   90.00
#
_symmetry.space_group_name_H-M   'P 1'
#
loop_
_entity.id
_entity.type
_entity.pdbx_description
1 polymer ?
#
loop_
_entity_poly.entity_id
_entity_poly.type
_entity_poly.pdbx_seq_one_letter_code
_entity_poly.pdbx_strand_id
1 'polypeptide(L)'
;MKPLLRVFSYVDKFHEFVAKTTAWLILVLIFTMTYEVASRYLFNNPTVWSYDLSYFLSSLFLMFGMAYTMSIKGHVNIDIFYGNFSPRVKAACDVGFALLLFFPLWYLIIATMIPHVQFSINMNEKSSFGSWFPIIWPYKLWILTGLILLFIQGIVEFSRDLIWLIKGGERP
;
A
#
# COMPACT_ATOMS: atom_id res chain seq x y z
N MET A 1 -3.79 -28.19 4.15
CA MET A 1 -4.57 -26.94 3.96
C MET A 1 -4.81 -26.13 5.22
N LYS A 2 -5.28 -26.72 6.34
CA LYS A 2 -5.39 -25.99 7.63
C LYS A 2 -4.11 -25.23 8.05
N PRO A 3 -2.88 -25.77 7.89
CA PRO A 3 -1.66 -25.00 8.18
C PRO A 3 -1.44 -23.84 7.21
N LEU A 4 -1.74 -24.02 5.92
CA LEU A 4 -1.57 -22.97 4.89
C LEU A 4 -2.54 -21.80 5.10
N LEU A 5 -3.82 -22.09 5.37
CA LEU A 5 -4.81 -21.07 5.71
C LEU A 5 -4.46 -20.33 7.01
N ARG A 6 -3.77 -21.00 7.94
CA ARG A 6 -3.27 -20.37 9.17
C ARG A 6 -2.11 -19.41 8.87
N VAL A 7 -1.21 -19.76 7.95
CA VAL A 7 -0.17 -18.83 7.48
C VAL A 7 -0.79 -17.58 6.87
N PHE A 8 -1.78 -17.74 6.00
CA PHE A 8 -2.48 -16.61 5.38
C PHE A 8 -3.14 -15.69 6.41
N SER A 9 -3.77 -16.24 7.44
CA SER A 9 -4.37 -15.41 8.50
C SER A 9 -3.35 -14.72 9.39
N TYR A 10 -2.15 -15.27 9.57
CA TYR A 10 -1.06 -14.54 10.22
C TYR A 10 -0.58 -13.36 9.39
N VAL A 11 -0.49 -13.54 8.06
CA VAL A 11 -0.12 -12.45 7.14
C VAL A 11 -1.18 -11.35 7.14
N ASP A 12 -2.47 -11.69 7.09
CA ASP A 12 -3.56 -10.69 7.16
C ASP A 12 -3.50 -9.90 8.49
N LYS A 13 -3.31 -10.60 9.62
CA LYS A 13 -3.18 -9.96 10.95
C LYS A 13 -1.95 -9.06 11.05
N PHE A 14 -0.87 -9.43 10.38
CA PHE A 14 0.33 -8.60 10.32
C PHE A 14 0.06 -7.32 9.54
N HIS A 15 -0.59 -7.40 8.37
CA HIS A 15 -1.00 -6.22 7.61
C HIS A 15 -1.95 -5.33 8.41
N GLU A 16 -2.92 -5.92 9.11
CA GLU A 16 -3.84 -5.20 9.99
C GLU A 16 -3.09 -4.48 11.11
N PHE A 17 -2.13 -5.14 11.77
CA PHE A 17 -1.31 -4.56 12.82
C PHE A 17 -0.50 -3.36 12.30
N VAL A 18 0.18 -3.52 11.16
CA VAL A 18 0.97 -2.45 10.53
C VAL A 18 0.07 -1.27 10.20
N ALA A 19 -1.06 -1.50 9.52
CA ALA A 19 -2.00 -0.45 9.13
C ALA A 19 -2.59 0.29 10.34
N LYS A 20 -3.02 -0.44 11.39
CA LYS A 20 -3.56 0.16 12.62
C LYS A 20 -2.51 0.95 13.40
N THR A 21 -1.28 0.47 13.45
CA THR A 21 -0.17 1.18 14.12
C THR A 21 0.14 2.47 13.36
N THR A 22 0.24 2.38 12.04
CA THR A 22 0.41 3.52 11.14
C THR A 22 -0.73 4.52 11.25
N ALA A 23 -1.98 4.09 11.40
CA ALA A 23 -3.15 4.96 11.47
C ALA A 23 -3.03 6.03 12.57
N TRP A 24 -2.35 5.75 13.68
CA TRP A 24 -2.11 6.74 14.74
C TRP A 24 -1.33 7.98 14.27
N LEU A 25 -0.51 7.85 13.22
CA LEU A 25 0.21 8.98 12.64
C LEU A 25 -0.73 10.02 12.00
N ILE A 26 -2.01 9.70 11.80
CA ILE A 26 -2.98 10.67 11.29
C ILE A 26 -3.13 11.86 12.22
N LEU A 27 -2.93 11.67 13.53
CA LEU A 27 -2.94 12.76 14.52
C LEU A 27 -1.80 13.76 14.25
N VAL A 28 -0.62 13.26 13.85
CA VAL A 28 0.53 14.10 13.47
C VAL A 28 0.23 14.88 12.19
N LEU A 29 -0.41 14.23 11.22
CA LEU A 29 -0.83 14.89 9.98
C LEU A 29 -1.84 16.00 10.25
N ILE A 30 -2.89 15.71 11.04
CA ILE A 30 -3.92 16.69 11.43
C ILE A 30 -3.29 17.87 12.16
N PHE A 31 -2.40 17.61 13.13
CA PHE A 31 -1.70 18.65 13.86
C PHE A 31 -0.86 19.53 12.93
N THR A 32 -0.09 18.91 12.02
CA THR A 32 0.77 19.61 11.06
C THR A 32 -0.03 20.52 10.14
N MET A 33 -1.15 20.02 9.61
CA MET A 33 -2.04 20.80 8.74
C MET A 33 -2.73 21.93 9.48
N THR A 34 -3.21 21.67 10.69
CA THR A 34 -3.86 22.68 11.54
C THR A 34 -2.87 23.78 11.92
N TYR A 35 -1.64 23.40 12.29
CA TYR A 35 -0.58 24.33 12.62
C TYR A 35 -0.18 25.19 11.42
N GLU A 36 -0.05 24.61 10.23
CA GLU A 36 0.27 25.37 9.02
C GLU A 36 -0.81 26.42 8.70
N VAL A 37 -2.08 26.02 8.77
CA VAL A 37 -3.21 26.93 8.55
C VAL A 37 -3.19 28.05 9.59
N ALA A 38 -3.02 27.72 10.88
CA ALA A 38 -2.93 28.72 11.94
C ALA A 38 -1.73 29.66 11.76
N SER A 39 -0.54 29.12 11.44
CA SER A 39 0.70 29.88 11.23
C SER A 39 0.55 30.90 10.09
N ARG A 40 -0.07 30.46 8.99
CA ARG A 40 -0.30 31.30 7.82
C ARG A 40 -1.31 32.41 8.07
N TYR A 41 -2.46 32.10 8.68
CA TYR A 41 -3.55 33.08 8.79
C TYR A 41 -3.49 33.95 10.05
N LEU A 42 -2.96 33.42 11.16
CA LEU A 42 -2.86 34.18 12.42
C LEU A 42 -1.56 34.96 12.53
N PHE A 43 -0.46 34.41 12.01
CA PHE A 43 0.89 34.96 12.20
C PHE A 43 1.54 35.43 10.90
N ASN A 44 0.87 35.28 9.74
CA ASN A 44 1.40 35.60 8.42
C ASN A 44 2.79 34.98 8.15
N ASN A 45 3.05 33.81 8.74
CA ASN A 45 4.34 33.13 8.70
C ASN A 45 4.14 31.66 8.26
N PRO A 46 4.03 31.38 6.96
CA PRO A 46 3.85 30.02 6.46
C PRO A 46 5.06 29.14 6.78
N THR A 47 4.83 27.87 7.13
CA THR A 47 5.93 26.95 7.46
C THR A 47 6.46 26.28 6.20
N VAL A 48 7.78 26.14 6.13
CA VAL A 48 8.45 25.51 4.97
C VAL A 48 8.33 23.98 4.96
N TRP A 49 8.12 23.36 6.12
CA TRP A 49 8.21 21.90 6.32
C TRP A 49 6.86 21.17 6.27
N SER A 50 5.75 21.87 6.48
CA SER A 50 4.42 21.26 6.61
C SER A 50 3.99 20.50 5.36
N TYR A 51 4.34 21.01 4.19
CA TYR A 51 4.03 20.39 2.90
C TYR A 51 4.72 19.03 2.75
N ASP A 52 6.06 18.98 2.87
CA ASP A 52 6.82 17.74 2.71
C ASP A 52 6.41 16.69 3.76
N LEU A 53 6.24 17.11 5.02
CA LEU A 53 5.85 16.19 6.09
C LEU A 53 4.48 15.57 5.83
N SER A 54 3.53 16.37 5.37
CA SER A 54 2.19 15.89 5.06
C SER A 54 2.19 14.98 3.84
N TYR A 55 2.96 15.33 2.82
CA TYR A 55 3.16 14.49 1.65
C TYR A 55 3.74 13.12 2.01
N PHE A 56 4.76 13.09 2.89
CA PHE A 56 5.36 11.84 3.37
C PHE A 56 4.37 11.00 4.18
N LEU A 57 3.65 11.61 5.12
CA LEU A 57 2.64 10.92 5.92
C LEU A 57 1.49 10.38 5.05
N SER A 58 0.97 11.18 4.12
CA SER A 58 -0.06 10.77 3.17
C SER A 58 0.36 9.54 2.35
N SER A 59 1.59 9.51 1.86
CA SER A 59 2.11 8.35 1.13
C SER A 59 2.21 7.10 2.01
N LEU A 60 2.60 7.27 3.28
CA LEU A 60 2.77 6.17 4.21
C LEU A 60 1.41 5.53 4.55
N PHE A 61 0.35 6.35 4.72
CA PHE A 61 -1.01 5.83 4.87
C PHE A 61 -1.46 5.06 3.63
N LEU A 62 -1.19 5.58 2.44
CA LEU A 62 -1.58 4.92 1.20
C LEU A 62 -0.86 3.57 1.05
N MET A 63 0.46 3.54 1.27
CA MET A 63 1.27 2.34 1.04
C MET A 63 0.96 1.21 2.03
N PHE A 64 0.84 1.51 3.33
CA PHE A 64 0.48 0.49 4.32
C PHE A 64 -1.02 0.19 4.35
N GLY A 65 -1.86 1.17 4.03
CA GLY A 65 -3.29 0.99 3.90
C GLY A 65 -3.67 0.13 2.68
N MET A 66 -2.95 0.21 1.57
CA MET A 66 -3.24 -0.55 0.35
C MET A 66 -3.13 -2.05 0.56
N ALA A 67 -2.06 -2.53 1.22
CA ALA A 67 -1.88 -3.95 1.53
C ALA A 67 -3.00 -4.47 2.46
N TYR A 68 -3.36 -3.72 3.50
CA TYR A 68 -4.48 -4.07 4.38
C TYR A 68 -5.84 -4.03 3.67
N THR A 69 -6.07 -3.04 2.82
CA THR A 69 -7.31 -2.93 2.04
C THR A 69 -7.46 -4.13 1.10
N MET A 70 -6.35 -4.63 0.55
CA MET A 70 -6.34 -5.86 -0.25
C MET A 70 -6.70 -7.09 0.58
N SER A 71 -6.21 -7.20 1.82
CA SER A 71 -6.51 -8.36 2.68
C SER A 71 -7.98 -8.49 3.04
N ILE A 72 -8.70 -7.36 3.12
CA ILE A 72 -10.15 -7.33 3.42
C ILE A 72 -11.02 -7.18 2.17
N LYS A 73 -10.44 -7.23 0.96
CA LYS A 73 -11.14 -6.96 -0.31
C LYS A 73 -11.90 -5.64 -0.35
N GLY A 74 -11.36 -4.62 0.30
CA GLY A 74 -11.98 -3.28 0.38
C GLY A 74 -11.79 -2.42 -0.87
N HIS A 75 -11.13 -2.93 -1.92
CA HIS A 75 -11.01 -2.20 -3.18
C HIS A 75 -12.36 -2.15 -3.88
N VAL A 76 -12.71 -0.99 -4.42
CA VAL A 76 -13.94 -0.82 -5.19
C VAL A 76 -13.84 -1.63 -6.48
N ASN A 77 -14.67 -2.66 -6.61
CA ASN A 77 -14.76 -3.50 -7.79
C ASN A 77 -15.92 -3.02 -8.67
N ILE A 78 -15.68 -2.92 -9.98
CA ILE A 78 -16.73 -2.57 -10.95
C ILE A 78 -17.38 -3.86 -11.44
N ASP A 79 -18.50 -4.23 -10.85
CA ASP A 79 -19.14 -5.55 -11.03
C ASP A 79 -20.12 -5.63 -12.22
N ILE A 80 -19.99 -4.80 -13.25
CA ILE A 80 -20.95 -4.76 -14.38
C ILE A 80 -21.06 -6.13 -15.08
N PHE A 81 -19.92 -6.80 -15.28
CA PHE A 81 -19.88 -8.14 -15.90
C PHE A 81 -19.48 -9.22 -14.90
N TYR A 82 -18.64 -8.87 -13.92
CA TYR A 82 -18.10 -9.81 -12.94
C TYR A 82 -19.20 -10.42 -12.06
N GLY A 83 -20.24 -9.66 -11.70
CA GLY A 83 -21.33 -10.13 -10.84
C GLY A 83 -22.03 -11.40 -11.34
N ASN A 84 -22.23 -11.51 -12.66
CA ASN A 84 -22.97 -12.59 -13.31
C ASN A 84 -22.15 -13.86 -13.58
N PHE A 85 -20.84 -13.84 -13.31
CA PHE A 85 -19.97 -14.99 -13.56
C PHE A 85 -20.15 -16.08 -12.49
N SER A 86 -20.06 -17.34 -12.93
CA SER A 86 -20.04 -18.47 -12.01
C SER A 86 -18.79 -18.41 -11.11
N PRO A 87 -18.83 -18.99 -9.89
CA PRO A 87 -17.69 -18.93 -8.95
C PRO A 87 -16.37 -19.42 -9.55
N ARG A 88 -16.41 -20.40 -10.46
CA ARG A 88 -15.22 -20.91 -11.15
C ARG A 88 -14.66 -19.93 -12.17
N VAL A 89 -15.53 -19.24 -12.92
CA VAL A 89 -15.09 -18.23 -13.90
C VAL A 89 -14.50 -17.03 -13.17
N LYS A 90 -15.11 -16.59 -12.06
CA LYS A 90 -14.56 -15.54 -11.18
C LYS A 90 -13.14 -15.90 -10.70
N ALA A 91 -12.97 -17.10 -10.13
CA ALA A 91 -11.66 -17.55 -9.68
C ALA A 91 -10.63 -17.69 -10.81
N ALA A 92 -11.05 -18.14 -12.00
CA ALA A 92 -10.16 -18.23 -13.17
C ALA A 92 -9.72 -16.85 -13.67
N CYS A 93 -10.64 -15.88 -13.71
CA CYS A 93 -10.34 -14.50 -14.04
C CYS A 93 -9.37 -13.89 -13.03
N ASP A 94 -9.62 -14.04 -11.72
CA ASP A 94 -8.75 -13.50 -10.67
C ASP A 94 -7.33 -14.06 -10.77
N VAL A 95 -7.19 -15.38 -10.93
CA VAL A 95 -5.89 -16.06 -11.12
C VAL A 95 -5.20 -15.58 -12.40
N GLY A 96 -5.95 -15.44 -13.50
CA GLY A 96 -5.43 -14.97 -14.78
C GLY A 96 -4.93 -13.52 -14.72
N PHE A 97 -5.75 -12.62 -14.17
CA PHE A 97 -5.37 -11.21 -13.99
C PHE A 97 -4.25 -11.04 -12.97
N ALA A 98 -4.20 -11.85 -11.93
CA ALA A 98 -3.09 -11.84 -10.99
C ALA A 98 -1.76 -12.19 -11.70
N LEU A 99 -1.75 -13.23 -12.53
CA LEU A 99 -0.54 -13.66 -13.25
C LEU A 99 -0.13 -12.73 -14.40
N LEU A 100 -1.10 -12.20 -15.15
CA LEU A 100 -0.81 -11.40 -16.34
C LEU A 100 -0.61 -9.91 -16.04
N LEU A 101 -1.33 -9.38 -15.04
CA LEU A 101 -1.31 -7.95 -14.74
C LEU A 101 -0.65 -7.67 -13.39
N PHE A 102 -1.14 -8.29 -12.30
CA PHE A 102 -0.69 -7.94 -10.95
C PHE A 102 0.79 -8.25 -10.75
N PHE A 103 1.21 -9.52 -10.87
CA PHE A 103 2.59 -9.90 -10.55
C PHE A 103 3.64 -9.22 -11.45
N PRO A 104 3.49 -9.18 -12.79
CA PRO A 104 4.47 -8.52 -13.65
C PRO A 104 4.56 -7.01 -13.35
N LEU A 105 3.42 -6.34 -13.17
CA LEU A 105 3.39 -4.91 -12.88
C LEU A 105 4.09 -4.59 -11.55
N TRP A 106 3.68 -5.25 -10.47
CA TRP A 106 4.24 -4.97 -9.14
C TRP A 106 5.69 -5.42 -9.03
N TYR A 107 6.09 -6.50 -9.71
CA TYR A 107 7.49 -6.89 -9.81
C TYR A 107 8.33 -5.79 -10.48
N LEU A 108 7.88 -5.25 -11.61
CA LEU A 108 8.59 -4.17 -12.32
C LEU A 108 8.69 -2.89 -11.46
N ILE A 109 7.61 -2.52 -10.77
CA ILE A 109 7.61 -1.37 -9.85
C ILE A 109 8.61 -1.59 -8.72
N ILE A 110 8.62 -2.77 -8.09
CA ILE A 110 9.58 -3.06 -7.00
C ILE A 110 11.02 -3.09 -7.54
N ALA A 111 11.25 -3.74 -8.67
CA ALA A 111 12.57 -3.86 -9.30
C ALA A 111 13.16 -2.51 -9.69
N THR A 112 12.32 -1.56 -10.13
CA THR A 112 12.74 -0.18 -10.42
C THR A 112 12.91 0.65 -9.15
N MET A 113 12.08 0.45 -8.13
CA MET A 113 12.17 1.20 -6.88
C MET A 113 13.44 0.90 -6.07
N ILE A 114 13.96 -0.33 -6.10
CA ILE A 114 15.19 -0.70 -5.38
C ILE A 114 16.39 0.18 -5.78
N PRO A 115 16.80 0.30 -7.06
CA PRO A 115 17.91 1.15 -7.45
C PRO A 115 17.64 2.64 -7.18
N HIS A 116 16.37 3.09 -7.27
CA HIS A 116 16.00 4.46 -6.90
C HIS A 116 16.22 4.75 -5.40
N VAL A 117 15.90 3.80 -4.53
CA VAL A 117 16.18 3.90 -3.09
C VAL A 117 17.68 3.89 -2.82
N GLN A 118 18.43 2.98 -3.45
CA GLN A 118 19.89 2.90 -3.30
C GLN A 118 20.58 4.20 -3.73
N PHE A 119 20.18 4.75 -4.87
CA PHE A 119 20.67 6.05 -5.34
C PHE A 119 20.39 7.15 -4.31
N SER A 120 19.17 7.18 -3.78
CA SER A 120 18.74 8.17 -2.79
C SER A 120 19.56 8.13 -1.49
N ILE A 121 19.89 6.93 -1.02
CA ILE A 121 20.72 6.69 0.16
C ILE A 121 22.16 7.15 -0.11
N ASN A 122 22.74 6.75 -1.24
CA ASN A 122 24.13 7.07 -1.57
C ASN A 122 24.35 8.57 -1.80
N MET A 123 23.38 9.25 -2.42
CA MET A 123 23.50 10.66 -2.77
C MET A 123 22.98 11.60 -1.67
N ASN A 124 22.43 11.06 -0.56
CA ASN A 124 21.66 11.83 0.43
C ASN A 124 20.68 12.80 -0.25
N GLU A 125 19.91 12.25 -1.19
CA GLU A 125 19.00 13.02 -2.02
C GLU A 125 18.01 13.82 -1.16
N LYS A 126 17.79 15.07 -1.55
CA LYS A 126 16.85 15.98 -0.90
C LYS A 126 15.60 16.14 -1.75
N SER A 127 14.44 16.26 -1.10
CA SER A 127 13.18 16.60 -1.77
C SER A 127 13.35 17.90 -2.55
N SER A 128 12.87 17.92 -3.78
CA SER A 128 12.79 19.13 -4.62
C SER A 128 11.38 19.73 -4.68
N PHE A 129 10.42 19.11 -3.99
CA PHE A 129 9.01 19.49 -4.07
C PHE A 129 8.64 20.62 -3.11
N GLY A 130 9.04 20.52 -1.84
CA GLY A 130 8.81 21.55 -0.84
C GLY A 130 10.02 22.43 -0.58
N SER A 131 9.79 23.55 0.08
CA SER A 131 10.82 24.55 0.40
C SER A 131 11.76 24.14 1.54
N TRP A 132 11.49 23.01 2.21
CA TRP A 132 12.30 22.50 3.33
C TRP A 132 13.46 21.62 2.88
N PHE A 133 13.40 21.06 1.67
CA PHE A 133 14.42 20.16 1.11
C PHE A 133 14.90 19.04 2.06
N PRO A 134 14.01 18.29 2.74
CA PRO A 134 14.41 17.21 3.63
C PRO A 134 15.06 16.05 2.87
N ILE A 135 15.87 15.26 3.59
CA ILE A 135 16.43 14.02 3.07
C ILE A 135 15.28 13.05 2.73
N ILE A 136 15.25 12.53 1.49
CA ILE A 136 14.10 11.80 0.94
C ILE A 136 14.21 10.27 1.02
N TRP A 137 15.41 9.73 1.26
CA TRP A 137 15.60 8.27 1.29
C TRP A 137 14.72 7.54 2.32
N PRO A 138 14.39 8.08 3.52
CA PRO A 138 13.49 7.39 4.44
C PRO A 138 12.11 7.22 3.81
N TYR A 139 11.55 8.29 3.26
CA TYR A 139 10.28 8.24 2.54
C TYR A 139 10.27 7.18 1.42
N LYS A 140 11.33 7.11 0.60
CA LYS A 140 11.42 6.11 -0.47
C LYS A 140 11.51 4.68 0.07
N LEU A 141 12.18 4.47 1.20
CA LEU A 141 12.21 3.16 1.87
C LEU A 141 10.82 2.73 2.31
N TRP A 142 10.01 3.63 2.86
CA TRP A 142 8.69 3.26 3.37
C TRP A 142 7.71 2.95 2.24
N ILE A 143 7.87 3.61 1.08
CA ILE A 143 7.18 3.23 -0.14
C ILE A 143 7.60 1.81 -0.56
N LEU A 144 8.92 1.54 -0.63
CA LEU A 144 9.42 0.22 -1.01
C LEU A 144 8.90 -0.88 -0.07
N THR A 145 8.88 -0.64 1.24
CA THR A 145 8.32 -1.61 2.19
C THR A 145 6.84 -1.83 1.98
N GLY A 146 6.03 -0.78 1.76
CA GLY A 146 4.61 -0.94 1.46
C GLY A 146 4.34 -1.68 0.14
N LEU A 147 5.15 -1.44 -0.90
CA LEU A 147 5.09 -2.19 -2.15
C LEU A 147 5.37 -3.68 -1.95
N ILE A 148 6.38 -4.01 -1.14
CA ILE A 148 6.71 -5.40 -0.79
C ILE A 148 5.57 -6.05 0.00
N LEU A 149 4.98 -5.35 0.96
CA LEU A 149 3.83 -5.84 1.73
C LEU A 149 2.64 -6.12 0.82
N LEU A 150 2.31 -5.21 -0.09
CA LEU A 150 1.25 -5.42 -1.06
C LEU A 150 1.53 -6.62 -1.97
N PHE A 151 2.77 -6.80 -2.41
CA PHE A 151 3.16 -7.95 -3.22
C PHE A 151 2.99 -9.27 -2.45
N ILE A 152 3.37 -9.30 -1.18
CA ILE A 152 3.15 -10.45 -0.29
C ILE A 152 1.66 -10.73 -0.12
N GLN A 153 0.83 -9.70 0.08
CA GLN A 153 -0.62 -9.87 0.16
C GLN A 153 -1.21 -10.39 -1.16
N GLY A 154 -0.67 -9.95 -2.29
CA GLY A 154 -1.03 -10.47 -3.60
C GLY A 154 -0.73 -11.96 -3.77
N ILE A 155 0.41 -12.45 -3.26
CA ILE A 155 0.73 -13.89 -3.23
C ILE A 155 -0.30 -14.66 -2.39
N VAL A 156 -0.69 -14.11 -1.24
CA VAL A 156 -1.69 -14.73 -0.36
C VAL A 156 -3.04 -14.84 -1.06
N GLU A 157 -3.51 -13.76 -1.68
CA GLU A 157 -4.81 -13.76 -2.35
C GLU A 157 -4.80 -14.65 -3.59
N PHE A 158 -3.74 -14.59 -4.40
CA PHE A 158 -3.53 -15.51 -5.52
C PHE A 158 -3.57 -16.98 -5.08
N SER A 159 -2.91 -17.30 -3.97
CA SER A 159 -2.87 -18.67 -3.45
C SER A 159 -4.25 -19.13 -2.97
N ARG A 160 -5.04 -18.24 -2.36
CA ARG A 160 -6.44 -18.53 -2.02
C ARG A 160 -7.22 -18.82 -3.29
N ASP A 161 -7.13 -17.93 -4.27
CA ASP A 161 -7.90 -18.00 -5.52
C ASP A 161 -7.60 -19.27 -6.31
N LEU A 162 -6.33 -19.69 -6.33
CA LEU A 162 -5.89 -20.95 -6.92
C LEU A 162 -6.49 -22.17 -6.21
N ILE A 163 -6.50 -22.18 -4.87
CA ILE A 163 -7.11 -23.25 -4.08
C ILE A 163 -8.62 -23.35 -4.37
N TRP A 164 -9.30 -22.20 -4.49
CA TRP A 164 -10.73 -22.14 -4.80
C TRP A 164 -11.03 -22.65 -6.20
N LEU A 165 -10.20 -22.28 -7.18
CA LEU A 165 -10.32 -22.75 -8.56
C LEU A 165 -10.22 -24.28 -8.65
N ILE A 166 -9.30 -24.89 -7.91
CA ILE A 166 -9.09 -26.34 -7.89
C ILE A 166 -10.23 -27.08 -7.18
N LYS A 167 -10.73 -26.55 -6.05
CA LYS A 167 -11.76 -27.25 -5.26
C LYS A 167 -13.18 -27.12 -5.80
N GLY A 168 -13.50 -26.00 -6.45
CA GLY A 168 -14.87 -25.67 -6.83
C GLY A 168 -15.77 -25.42 -5.60
N GLY A 169 -16.05 -24.15 -5.31
CA GLY A 169 -16.95 -23.73 -4.24
C GLY A 169 -17.09 -22.21 -4.21
N GLU A 170 -18.06 -21.70 -3.46
CA GLU A 170 -18.21 -20.26 -3.20
C GLU A 170 -17.17 -19.79 -2.18
N ARG A 171 -16.57 -18.62 -2.42
CA ARG A 171 -15.68 -17.97 -1.44
C ARG A 171 -16.53 -17.52 -0.24
N PRO A 172 -16.08 -17.76 1.00
CA PRO A 172 -16.69 -17.17 2.19
C PRO A 172 -16.44 -15.66 2.26
#